data_AF-A0A4Y2Q9Q3-F1
#
_entry.id   AF-A0A4Y2Q9Q3-F1
#
_cell.length_a   1.000
_cell.length_b   1.000
_cell.length_c   1.000
_cell.angle_alpha   90.00
_cell.angle_beta   90.00
_cell.angle_gamma   90.00
#
_symmetry.space_group_name_H-M   'P 1'
#
loop_
_entity.id
_entity.type
_entity.pdbx_description
1 polymer ?
#
loop_
_entity_poly.entity_id
_entity_poly.type
_entity_poly.pdbx_seq_one_letter_code
_entity_poly.pdbx_strand_id
1 'polypeptide(L)'
;MAKEEAYCVLWFHESIWAITVQRQFRQCYGRKPPDVKLIKDWYAKFKETGSIFDRPRIDRPKVDLIRRAYQRLDILRAANGAQNEIY
;
A
#
# COMPACT_ATOMS: atom_id res chain seq x y z
N MET A 1 -8.81 9.41 -1.79
CA MET A 1 -7.64 10.10 -1.24
C MET A 1 -6.36 9.73 -1.99
N ALA A 2 -5.91 8.47 -2.01
CA ALA A 2 -4.68 8.05 -2.71
C ALA A 2 -4.50 8.56 -4.16
N LYS A 3 -5.58 8.58 -4.96
CA LYS A 3 -5.53 9.09 -6.34
C LYS A 3 -5.23 10.59 -6.41
N GLU A 4 -5.82 11.37 -5.52
CA GLU A 4 -5.74 12.84 -5.53
C GLU A 4 -4.34 13.29 -5.07
N GLU A 5 -3.77 12.58 -4.08
CA GLU A 5 -2.40 12.77 -3.60
C GLU A 5 -1.36 12.43 -4.68
N ALA A 6 -1.61 11.37 -5.46
CA ALA A 6 -0.77 11.02 -6.60
C ALA A 6 -0.74 12.12 -7.68
N TYR A 7 -1.91 12.73 -7.98
CA TYR A 7 -1.94 13.89 -8.87
C TYR A 7 -1.20 15.09 -8.30
N CYS A 8 -1.28 15.34 -6.99
CA CYS A 8 -0.50 16.40 -6.36
C CYS A 8 1.00 16.22 -6.57
N VAL A 9 1.51 14.99 -6.40
CA VAL A 9 2.93 14.66 -6.62
C VAL A 9 3.31 14.78 -8.09
N LEU A 10 2.43 14.34 -9.01
CA LEU A 10 2.63 14.49 -10.45
C LEU A 10 2.74 15.98 -10.87
N TRP A 11 1.76 16.79 -10.48
CA TRP A 11 1.77 18.23 -10.78
C TRP A 11 2.94 18.94 -10.11
N PHE A 12 3.37 18.48 -8.92
CA PHE A 12 4.55 19.03 -8.26
C PHE A 12 5.84 18.65 -8.99
N HIS A 13 5.93 17.45 -9.56
CA HIS A 13 7.05 17.04 -10.40
C HIS A 13 7.16 17.89 -11.67
N GLU A 14 6.02 18.17 -12.33
CA GLU A 14 5.98 18.98 -13.56
C GLU A 14 6.27 20.46 -13.30
N SER A 15 5.67 21.04 -12.26
CA SER A 15 5.74 22.48 -12.02
C SER A 15 6.84 22.87 -11.04
N ILE A 16 7.21 22.03 -10.08
CA ILE A 16 8.11 22.35 -8.95
C ILE A 16 7.51 23.41 -7.97
N TRP A 17 6.35 23.99 -8.30
CA TRP A 17 5.69 25.04 -7.51
C TRP A 17 4.43 24.51 -6.81
N ALA A 18 4.44 24.50 -5.48
CA ALA A 18 3.29 24.05 -4.69
C ALA A 18 2.03 24.92 -4.88
N ILE A 19 2.19 26.21 -5.19
CA ILE A 19 1.06 27.12 -5.46
C ILE A 19 0.28 26.66 -6.69
N THR A 20 0.98 26.19 -7.73
CA THR A 20 0.39 25.66 -8.96
C THR A 20 -0.40 24.39 -8.66
N VAL A 21 0.17 23.48 -7.88
CA VAL A 21 -0.49 22.25 -7.41
C VAL A 21 -1.77 22.57 -6.63
N GLN A 22 -1.70 23.51 -5.68
CA GLN A 22 -2.88 23.91 -4.89
C GLN A 22 -3.97 24.56 -5.75
N ARG A 23 -3.58 25.33 -6.78
CA ARG A 23 -4.53 25.90 -7.75
C ARG A 23 -5.21 24.81 -8.57
N GLN A 24 -4.46 23.88 -9.15
CA GLN A 24 -5.02 22.75 -9.90
C GLN A 24 -5.91 21.88 -9.01
N PHE A 25 -5.51 21.62 -7.78
CA PHE A 25 -6.32 20.85 -6.85
C PHE A 25 -7.68 21.51 -6.56
N ARG A 26 -7.69 22.84 -6.34
CA ARG A 26 -8.94 23.59 -6.18
C ARG A 26 -9.82 23.51 -7.43
N GLN A 27 -9.23 23.59 -8.62
CA GLN A 27 -9.96 23.51 -9.89
C GLN A 27 -10.55 22.12 -10.14
N CYS A 28 -9.80 21.05 -9.85
CA CYS A 28 -10.24 19.68 -10.10
C CYS A 28 -11.22 19.15 -9.04
N TYR A 29 -11.04 19.53 -7.78
CA TYR A 29 -11.75 18.90 -6.65
C TYR A 29 -12.64 19.86 -5.85
N GLY A 30 -12.61 21.17 -6.12
CA GLY A 30 -13.51 22.15 -5.48
C GLY A 30 -13.37 22.29 -3.95
N ARG A 31 -12.30 21.77 -3.36
CA ARG A 31 -12.10 21.68 -1.91
C ARG A 31 -10.75 22.26 -1.48
N LYS A 32 -10.56 22.41 -0.16
CA LYS A 32 -9.31 22.95 0.40
C LYS A 32 -8.12 22.08 -0.03
N PRO A 33 -7.07 22.67 -0.63
CA PRO A 33 -5.92 21.91 -1.08
C PRO A 33 -5.04 21.48 0.10
N PRO A 34 -4.22 20.42 -0.10
CA PRO A 34 -3.26 19.98 0.90
C PRO A 34 -2.20 21.04 1.18
N ASP A 35 -1.60 20.96 2.37
CA ASP A 35 -0.55 21.86 2.79
C ASP A 35 0.72 21.68 1.94
N VAL A 36 1.47 22.76 1.77
CA VAL A 36 2.71 22.77 0.97
C VAL A 36 3.74 21.82 1.54
N LYS A 37 3.86 21.75 2.89
CA LYS A 37 4.79 20.84 3.55
C LYS A 37 4.45 19.39 3.20
N LEU A 38 3.17 19.03 3.30
CA LEU A 38 2.69 17.69 2.98
C LEU A 38 2.95 17.29 1.52
N ILE A 39 2.75 18.21 0.57
CA ILE A 39 3.05 17.96 -0.86
C ILE A 39 4.55 17.67 -1.06
N LYS A 40 5.43 18.42 -0.39
CA LYS A 40 6.89 18.21 -0.45
C LYS A 40 7.29 16.88 0.19
N ASP A 41 6.70 16.53 1.32
CA ASP A 41 6.98 15.27 2.02
C ASP A 41 6.56 14.07 1.16
N TRP A 42 5.40 14.13 0.51
CA TRP A 42 4.97 13.11 -0.46
C TRP A 42 5.92 12.98 -1.64
N TYR A 43 6.40 14.12 -2.19
CA TYR A 43 7.35 14.10 -3.30
C TYR A 43 8.72 13.54 -2.90
N ALA A 44 9.22 13.90 -1.73
CA ALA A 44 10.47 13.37 -1.19
C ALA A 44 10.39 11.86 -1.00
N LYS A 45 9.31 11.38 -0.37
CA LYS A 45 9.06 9.96 -0.14
C LYS A 45 8.89 9.18 -1.45
N PHE A 46 8.21 9.77 -2.43
CA PHE A 46 8.09 9.20 -3.76
C PHE A 46 9.45 9.09 -4.47
N LYS A 47 10.30 10.11 -4.38
CA LYS A 47 11.67 10.04 -4.93
C LYS A 47 12.53 8.96 -4.27
N GLU A 48 12.41 8.76 -2.96
CA GLU A 48 13.21 7.80 -2.22
C GLU A 48 12.73 6.35 -2.42
N THR A 49 11.41 6.13 -2.36
CA THR A 49 10.83 4.77 -2.26
C THR A 49 10.00 4.34 -3.48
N GLY A 50 9.73 5.27 -4.41
CA GLY A 50 8.80 5.07 -5.53
C GLY A 50 7.33 5.02 -5.11
N SER A 51 7.01 5.32 -3.85
CA SER A 51 5.65 5.30 -3.30
C SER A 51 5.40 6.52 -2.43
N ILE A 52 4.17 7.02 -2.46
CA ILE A 52 3.71 8.10 -1.56
C ILE A 52 3.30 7.51 -0.20
N PHE A 53 2.74 6.30 -0.21
CA PHE A 53 2.31 5.58 0.98
C PHE A 53 3.37 4.63 1.47
N ASP A 54 3.35 4.35 2.77
CA ASP A 54 4.07 3.20 3.30
C ASP A 54 3.50 1.95 2.64
N ARG A 55 4.39 1.13 2.05
CA ARG A 55 3.99 -0.21 1.66
C ARG A 55 3.45 -0.88 2.90
N PRO A 56 2.29 -1.56 2.85
CA PRO A 56 1.84 -2.34 3.98
C PRO A 56 3.00 -3.28 4.32
N ARG A 57 3.56 -3.11 5.53
CA ARG A 57 4.47 -4.11 6.08
C ARG A 57 3.66 -5.39 6.09
N ILE A 58 3.94 -6.29 5.16
CA ILE A 58 3.48 -7.67 5.28
C ILE A 58 4.25 -8.18 6.48
N ASP A 59 3.64 -8.02 7.65
CA ASP A 59 4.19 -8.51 8.88
C ASP A 59 4.40 -10.02 8.67
N ARG A 60 5.68 -10.43 8.71
CA ARG A 60 6.13 -11.82 8.60
C ARG A 60 5.26 -12.84 9.35
N PRO A 61 4.62 -12.56 10.50
CA PRO A 61 3.71 -13.52 11.15
C PRO A 61 2.62 -14.10 10.25
N LYS A 62 2.16 -13.40 9.20
CA LYS A 62 1.16 -13.97 8.29
C LYS A 62 1.72 -15.12 7.45
N VAL A 63 2.98 -15.04 7.03
CA VAL A 63 3.60 -16.08 6.20
C VAL A 63 3.84 -17.35 7.02
N ASP A 64 4.28 -17.20 8.28
CA ASP A 64 4.43 -18.32 9.20
C ASP A 64 3.10 -18.95 9.60
N LEU A 65 2.05 -18.15 9.78
CA LEU A 65 0.70 -18.68 10.05
C LEU A 65 0.18 -19.49 8.86
N ILE A 66 0.32 -18.96 7.64
CA ILE A 66 -0.06 -19.66 6.41
C ILE A 66 0.74 -20.96 6.28
N ARG A 67 2.06 -20.92 6.49
CA ARG A 67 2.93 -22.11 6.45
C ARG A 67 2.52 -23.17 7.47
N ARG A 68 2.21 -22.78 8.72
CA ARG A 68 1.73 -23.69 9.77
C ARG A 68 0.37 -24.30 9.42
N ALA A 69 -0.53 -23.53 8.82
CA ALA A 69 -1.85 -24.03 8.40
C ALA A 69 -1.73 -25.13 7.35
N TYR A 70 -0.85 -24.97 6.35
CA TYR A 70 -0.59 -26.00 5.33
C TYR A 70 0.06 -27.26 5.95
N GLN A 71 1.06 -27.10 6.81
CA GLN A 71 1.66 -28.24 7.53
C GLN A 71 0.63 -29.03 8.34
N ARG A 72 -0.29 -28.34 9.02
CA ARG A 72 -1.36 -28.99 9.80
C ARG A 72 -2.37 -29.71 8.89
N LEU A 73 -2.69 -29.14 7.74
CA LEU A 73 -3.58 -29.76 6.75
C LEU A 73 -2.98 -31.05 6.19
N ASP A 74 -1.68 -31.08 5.91
CA ASP A 74 -1.00 -32.28 5.41
C ASP A 74 -1.00 -33.42 6.45
N ILE A 75 -0.77 -33.08 7.73
CA ILE A 75 -0.86 -34.04 8.84
C ILE A 75 -2.28 -34.62 8.95
N LEU A 76 -3.31 -33.78 8.85
CA LEU A 76 -4.71 -34.23 8.92
C LEU A 76 -5.08 -35.13 7.73
N ARG A 77 -4.57 -34.83 6.54
CA ARG A 77 -4.77 -35.65 5.34
C ARG A 77 -4.08 -37.02 5.48
N ALA A 78 -2.86 -37.05 6.00
CA ALA A 78 -2.14 -38.29 6.27
C ALA A 78 -2.85 -39.15 7.33
N ALA A 79 -3.35 -38.53 8.40
CA ALA A 79 -4.10 -39.22 9.45
C ALA A 79 -5.43 -39.80 8.95
N ASN A 80 -6.18 -39.03 8.14
CA ASN A 80 -7.43 -39.49 7.54
C ASN A 80 -7.19 -40.58 6.46
N GLY A 81 -6.06 -40.56 5.77
CA GLY A 81 -5.67 -41.65 4.85
C GLY A 81 -5.40 -42.96 5.59
N ALA A 82 -4.64 -42.90 6.69
CA ALA A 82 -4.31 -44.07 7.51
C ALA A 82 -5.52 -44.70 8.22
N GLN A 83 -6.57 -43.92 8.51
CA GLN A 83 -7.81 -44.43 9.08
C GLN A 83 -8.70 -45.16 8.07
N ASN A 84 -8.53 -44.91 6.76
CA ASN A 84 -9.34 -45.51 5.70
C ASN A 84 -8.76 -46.82 5.13
N GLU A 85 -7.61 -47.31 5.63
CA GLU A 85 -6.98 -48.58 5.24
C GLU A 85 -7.24 -49.74 6.23
N ILE A 86 -8.08 -49.51 7.26
CA ILE A 86 -8.36 -50.51 8.32
C ILE A 86 -9.81 -51.06 8.25
N TYR A 87 -10.41 -51.11 7.06
CA TYR A 87 -11.66 -51.84 6.79
C TYR A 87 -11.53 -52.69 5.53
#